data_AF-A0A4Q9W1R4-F1
#
_entry.id   AF-A0A4Q9W1R4-F1
#
_cell.length_a   1.000
_cell.length_b   1.000
_cell.length_c   1.000
_cell.angle_alpha   90.00
_cell.angle_beta   90.00
_cell.angle_gamma   90.00
#
_symmetry.space_group_name_H-M   'P 1'
#
loop_
_entity.id
_entity.type
_entity.pdbx_description
1 polymer ?
#
loop_
_entity_poly.entity_id
_entity_poly.type
_entity_poly.pdbx_seq_one_letter_code
_entity_poly.pdbx_strand_id
1 'polypeptide(L)' 'TSEKKKFIPCGSVIMEGKKCGIVTTDTYNDWLVIGYTPVQLFFPEQQNFTLLKLGDNVTFESKDINEIELGDYKTCQS' A
#
# COMPACT_ATOMS: atom_id res chain seq x y z
N THR A 1 -0.10 20.46 5.78
CA THR A 1 0.26 19.27 6.58
C THR A 1 -0.53 19.34 7.86
N SER A 2 -1.34 18.32 8.14
CA SER A 2 -2.14 18.20 9.36
C SER A 2 -1.25 17.88 10.56
N GLU A 3 -1.58 18.42 11.73
CA GLU A 3 -0.86 18.10 12.98
C GLU A 3 -1.15 16.66 13.46
N LYS A 4 -2.23 16.03 12.98
CA LYS A 4 -2.65 14.70 13.41
C LYS A 4 -2.24 13.63 12.41
N LYS A 5 -1.10 12.98 12.69
CA LYS A 5 -0.67 11.78 11.97
C LYS A 5 -1.57 10.60 12.32
N LYS A 6 -1.89 9.78 11.32
CA LYS A 6 -2.66 8.55 11.47
C LYS A 6 -1.76 7.36 11.12
N PHE A 7 -2.01 6.23 11.76
CA PHE A 7 -1.38 4.98 11.36
C PHE A 7 -1.89 4.58 9.98
N ILE A 8 -0.95 4.31 9.07
CA ILE A 8 -1.20 3.86 7.70
C ILE A 8 -0.49 2.51 7.56
N PRO A 9 -1.23 1.39 7.44
CA PRO A 9 -0.62 0.09 7.30
C PRO A 9 0.03 -0.08 5.91
N CYS A 10 1.01 -0.98 5.84
CA CYS A 10 1.52 -1.54 4.59
C CYS A 10 0.37 -1.95 3.64
N GLY A 11 0.55 -1.82 2.33
CA GLY A 11 -0.48 -2.09 1.32
C GLY A 11 -1.50 -0.97 1.12
N SER A 12 -1.51 0.08 1.95
CA SER A 12 -2.42 1.21 1.77
C SER A 12 -2.14 1.98 0.48
N VAL A 13 -3.20 2.23 -0.29
CA VAL A 13 -3.17 3.11 -1.47
C VAL A 13 -3.46 4.53 -1.02
N ILE A 14 -2.50 5.43 -1.26
CA ILE A 14 -2.53 6.82 -0.81
C ILE A 14 -2.60 7.79 -2.00
N MET A 15 -3.16 8.96 -1.73
CA MET A 15 -3.14 10.12 -2.62
C MET A 15 -2.44 11.30 -1.93
N GLU A 16 -1.47 11.87 -2.62
CA GLU A 16 -0.78 13.10 -2.23
C GLU A 16 -0.76 14.09 -3.40
N GLY A 17 -1.70 15.03 -3.41
CA GLY A 17 -1.90 15.95 -4.52
C GLY A 17 -2.28 15.22 -5.81
N LYS A 18 -1.40 15.28 -6.82
CA LYS A 18 -1.58 14.59 -8.13
C LYS A 18 -0.85 13.25 -8.21
N LYS A 19 -0.31 12.75 -7.10
CA LYS A 19 0.42 11.48 -7.04
C LYS A 19 -0.44 10.43 -6.33
N CYS A 20 -0.45 9.24 -6.89
CA CYS A 20 -0.97 8.03 -6.26
C CYS A 20 0.23 7.16 -5.89
N GLY A 21 0.20 6.56 -4.71
CA GLY A 21 1.27 5.69 -4.23
C GLY A 21 0.74 4.53 -3.40
N ILE A 22 1.56 3.51 -3.21
CA ILE A 22 1.27 2.38 -2.33
C ILE A 22 2.34 2.39 -1.24
N VAL A 23 1.90 2.40 0.01
CA VAL A 23 2.79 2.35 1.16
C VAL A 23 3.25 0.91 1.37
N THR A 24 4.55 0.62 1.32
CA THR A 24 5.07 -0.75 1.45
C THR A 24 5.53 -1.13 2.86
N THR A 25 5.52 -0.16 3.79
CA THR A 25 5.91 -0.34 5.19
C THR A 25 4.98 0.47 6.09
N ASP A 26 4.66 -0.03 7.27
CA ASP A 26 3.84 0.71 8.23
C ASP A 26 4.39 2.10 8.53
N THR A 27 3.52 3.11 8.52
CA THR A 27 3.94 4.50 8.71
C THR A 27 2.89 5.34 9.43
N TYR A 28 3.31 6.48 9.96
CA TYR A 28 2.40 7.47 10.56
C TYR A 28 2.44 8.75 9.75
N ASN A 29 1.36 9.04 9.01
CA ASN A 29 1.29 10.22 8.14
C ASN A 29 -0.12 10.82 8.05
N ASP A 30 -0.25 11.96 7.36
CA ASP A 30 -1.51 12.67 7.13
C ASP A 30 -2.06 12.50 5.69
N TRP A 31 -1.47 11.61 4.91
CA TRP A 31 -1.91 11.30 3.54
C TRP A 31 -3.34 10.75 3.48
N LEU A 32 -4.02 11.03 2.36
CA LEU A 32 -5.35 10.52 2.10
C LEU A 32 -5.26 9.06 1.65
N VAL A 33 -5.71 8.12 2.49
CA VAL A 33 -5.84 6.71 2.12
C VAL A 33 -7.14 6.51 1.34
N ILE A 34 -7.06 5.94 0.15
CA ILE A 34 -8.21 5.72 -0.76
C ILE A 34 -8.53 4.23 -1.00
N GLY A 35 -7.67 3.33 -0.53
CA GLY A 35 -7.85 1.89 -0.73
C GLY A 35 -6.72 1.07 -0.12
N TYR A 36 -6.73 -0.22 -0.42
CA TYR A 36 -5.77 -1.20 0.07
C TYR A 36 -5.50 -2.24 -1.01
N THR A 37 -4.25 -2.68 -1.13
CA THR A 37 -3.88 -3.85 -1.92
C THR A 37 -3.22 -4.90 -1.02
N PRO A 38 -3.63 -6.18 -1.11
CA PRO A 38 -2.96 -7.26 -0.39
C PRO A 38 -1.64 -7.68 -1.04
N VAL A 39 -1.34 -7.18 -2.24
CA VAL A 39 -0.12 -7.53 -2.97
C VAL A 39 1.08 -6.88 -2.28
N GLN A 40 1.97 -7.69 -1.71
CA GLN A 40 3.24 -7.22 -1.19
C GLN A 40 4.18 -6.82 -2.34
N LEU A 41 4.57 -5.55 -2.38
CA LEU A 41 5.39 -5.00 -3.47
C LEU A 41 6.89 -4.91 -3.15
N PHE A 42 7.27 -4.99 -1.88
CA PHE A 42 8.64 -4.79 -1.40
C PHE A 42 9.07 -5.94 -0.48
N PHE A 43 10.23 -6.51 -0.76
CA PHE A 43 10.81 -7.68 -0.09
C PHE A 43 12.27 -7.39 0.30
N PRO A 44 12.52 -6.73 1.45
CA PRO A 44 13.87 -6.24 1.80
C PRO A 44 14.92 -7.34 1.92
N GLU A 45 14.50 -8.56 2.32
CA GLU A 45 15.40 -9.70 2.52
C GLU A 45 15.72 -10.46 1.22
N GLN A 46 15.09 -10.11 0.09
CA GLN A 46 15.27 -10.82 -1.18
C GLN A 46 16.17 -10.04 -2.14
N GLN A 47 16.93 -10.76 -2.96
CA GLN A 47 17.77 -10.13 -3.99
C GLN A 47 16.91 -9.36 -5.02
N ASN A 48 15.71 -9.85 -5.33
CA ASN A 48 14.71 -9.13 -6.12
C ASN A 48 13.72 -8.42 -5.19
N PHE A 49 14.13 -7.28 -4.63
CA PHE A 49 13.46 -6.62 -3.52
C PHE A 49 12.18 -5.84 -3.89
N THR A 50 11.85 -5.68 -5.18
CA THR A 50 10.66 -4.93 -5.62
C THR A 50 9.98 -5.59 -6.80
N LEU A 51 8.64 -5.59 -6.80
CA LEU A 51 7.84 -6.03 -7.96
C LEU A 51 7.73 -4.95 -9.03
N LEU A 52 7.79 -3.68 -8.64
CA LEU A 52 7.69 -2.54 -9.55
C LEU A 52 9.07 -1.95 -9.84
N LYS A 53 9.31 -1.61 -11.10
CA LYS A 53 10.52 -0.95 -11.57
C LYS A 53 10.18 0.43 -12.15
N LEU A 54 11.21 1.28 -12.22
CA LEU A 54 11.06 2.58 -12.85
C LEU A 54 10.67 2.41 -14.33
N GLY A 55 9.57 3.05 -14.73
CA GLY A 55 9.03 2.96 -16.09
C GLY A 55 7.82 2.01 -16.22
N ASP A 56 7.51 1.23 -15.19
CA ASP A 56 6.32 0.39 -15.20
C ASP A 56 5.04 1.22 -15.12
N ASN A 57 3.99 0.76 -15.80
CA ASN A 57 2.65 1.33 -15.70
C ASN A 57 1.81 0.45 -14.76
N VAL A 58 1.09 1.10 -13.84
CA VAL A 58 0.26 0.43 -12.85
C VAL A 58 -1.19 0.82 -13.08
N THR A 59 -2.09 -0.16 -13.05
CA THR A 59 -3.54 0.05 -13.10
C THR A 59 -4.17 -0.61 -11.88
N PHE A 60 -5.04 0.12 -11.19
CA PHE A 60 -5.79 -0.42 -10.05
C PHE A 60 -7.10 -1.01 -10.55
N GLU A 61 -7.37 -2.25 -10.16
CA GLU A 61 -8.65 -2.91 -10.41
C GLU A 61 -9.40 -3.04 -9.09
N SER A 62 -10.63 -2.54 -9.04
CA SER A 62 -11.49 -2.73 -7.87
C SER A 62 -11.93 -4.19 -7.79
N LYS A 63 -11.73 -4.82 -6.63
CA LYS A 63 -12.27 -6.14 -6.32
C LYS A 63 -13.38 -6.03 -5.27
N ASP A 64 -14.35 -6.92 -5.36
CA ASP A 64 -15.40 -7.03 -4.33
C ASP A 64 -14.79 -7.56 -3.02
N ILE A 65 -15.29 -7.08 -1.88
CA ILE A 65 -14.79 -7.47 -0.55
C ILE A 65 -14.86 -8.99 -0.33
N ASN A 66 -15.81 -9.68 -0.99
CA ASN A 66 -16.00 -11.13 -0.88
C ASN A 66 -15.03 -11.95 -1.75
N GLU A 67 -14.37 -11.32 -2.71
CA GLU A 67 -13.35 -11.95 -3.58
C GLU A 67 -11.93 -11.81 -3.04
N ILE A 68 -11.77 -11.05 -1.95
CA ILE A 68 -10.53 -10.86 -1.22
C ILE A 68 -10.45 -11.99 -0.20
N GLU A 69 -9.50 -12.92 -0.35
CA GLU A 69 -9.37 -14.03 0.61
C GLU A 69 -9.10 -13.43 2.00
N LEU A 70 -9.79 -13.93 3.04
CA LEU A 70 -9.80 -13.36 4.40
C LEU A 70 -8.43 -13.40 5.14
N GLY A 71 -7.32 -13.64 4.43
CA GLY A 71 -5.93 -13.50 4.87
C GLY A 71 -5.17 -12.34 4.20
N ASP A 72 -5.85 -11.55 3.34
CA ASP A 72 -5.31 -10.43 2.57
C ASP A 72 -5.14 -9.16 3.39
N TYR A 73 -5.93 -8.98 4.44
CA TYR A 73 -5.74 -7.89 5.41
C TYR A 73 -4.73 -8.32 6.48
N LYS A 74 -3.46 -8.50 6.08
CA LYS A 74 -2.39 -8.70 7.06
C LYS A 74 -2.00 -7.35 7.63
N THR A 75 -2.29 -7.12 8.91
CA THR A 75 -1.54 -6.11 9.65
C THR A 75 -0.09 -6.58 9.68
N CYS A 76 0.83 -5.79 9.12
CA CYS A 76 2.25 -6.07 9.10
C CYS A 76 2.87 -5.95 10.51
N GLN A 77 2.35 -6.67 11.51
CA GLN A 77 2.96 -6.78 12.83
C GLN A 77 2.96 -8.26 13.26
N SER A 78 4.16 -8.85 13.16
CA SER A 78 4.65 -9.92 14.03
C SER A 78 5.81 -9.34 14.84
#